data_AF-A0A3N5M1E2-F1
#
_entry.id   AF-A0A3N5M1E2-F1
#
_cell.length_a   1.000
_cell.length_b   1.000
_cell.length_c   1.000
_cell.angle_alpha   90.00
_cell.angle_beta   90.00
_cell.angle_gamma   90.00
#
_symmetry.space_group_name_H-M   'P 1'
#
loop_
_entity.id
_entity.type
_entity.pdbx_description
1 polymer ?
#
loop_
_entity_poly.entity_id
_entity_poly.type
_entity_poly.pdbx_seq_one_letter_code
_entity_poly.pdbx_strand_id
1 'polypeptide(L)'
;AYKDLGRWPNRNTAATDFGGLYTGATTPAAAFFGAATGWTAAGAGWNSLDTHLVTNGHTYPATGDTKWSGPYATTLPVDPWGRPYVINALNFTSVVVPPIPVWVLSAGPNGVVETNIAAVTTVTGGDDIGFRVR
;
A
#
# COMPACT_ATOMS: atom_id res chain seq x y z
N ALA A 1 11.65 -11.25 13.49
CA ALA A 1 10.43 -10.42 13.51
C ALA A 1 9.81 -10.46 12.11
N TYR A 2 8.61 -11.03 12.01
CA TYR A 2 7.63 -11.03 10.91
C TYR A 2 8.17 -11.18 9.47
N LYS A 3 8.37 -12.43 9.04
CA LYS A 3 8.77 -12.80 7.68
C LYS A 3 7.80 -13.83 7.08
N ASP A 4 6.52 -13.72 7.44
CA ASP A 4 5.61 -14.87 7.43
C ASP A 4 5.08 -15.25 6.03
N LEU A 5 5.40 -14.48 4.98
CA LEU A 5 5.21 -14.91 3.59
C LEU A 5 6.51 -14.96 2.77
N GLY A 6 7.63 -14.49 3.34
CA GLY A 6 8.86 -14.21 2.57
C GLY A 6 8.67 -13.25 1.40
N ARG A 7 7.53 -12.56 1.30
CA ARG A 7 7.11 -11.70 0.18
C ARG A 7 6.34 -10.50 0.71
N TRP A 8 6.40 -9.40 -0.04
CA TRP A 8 5.65 -8.19 0.27
C TRP A 8 4.14 -8.41 0.10
N PRO A 9 3.28 -7.66 0.82
CA PRO A 9 1.84 -7.79 0.74
C PRO A 9 1.27 -7.30 -0.59
N ASN A 10 2.12 -7.02 -1.59
CA ASN A 10 1.65 -6.72 -2.93
C ASN A 10 1.14 -7.97 -3.66
N ARG A 11 1.24 -9.21 -3.16
CA ARG A 11 0.82 -10.41 -3.93
C ARG A 11 -0.56 -10.97 -3.58
N ASN A 12 -1.40 -11.26 -4.57
CA ASN A 12 -2.69 -11.93 -4.40
C ASN A 12 -2.55 -13.41 -3.98
N THR A 13 -1.69 -14.20 -4.63
CA THR A 13 -1.55 -15.65 -4.38
C THR A 13 -0.14 -16.15 -4.73
N ALA A 14 0.89 -15.47 -4.22
CA ALA A 14 2.29 -15.68 -4.64
C ALA A 14 2.57 -15.40 -6.15
N ALA A 15 1.54 -15.28 -7.01
CA ALA A 15 1.66 -15.25 -8.47
C ALA A 15 1.50 -13.86 -9.10
N THR A 16 0.73 -12.94 -8.51
CA THR A 16 0.43 -11.62 -9.13
C THR A 16 0.64 -10.50 -8.14
N ASP A 17 1.38 -9.47 -8.55
CA ASP A 17 1.67 -8.24 -7.79
C ASP A 17 0.58 -7.17 -8.01
N PHE A 18 0.20 -6.46 -6.95
CA PHE A 18 -0.67 -5.30 -6.89
C PHE A 18 0.20 -4.05 -6.83
N GLY A 19 -0.12 -3.08 -7.68
CA GLY A 19 0.63 -1.84 -7.78
C GLY A 19 0.41 -0.91 -6.59
N GLY A 20 -0.78 -0.98 -5.98
CA GLY A 20 -1.11 -0.19 -4.80
C GLY A 20 -1.90 -0.96 -3.76
N LEU A 21 -1.72 -0.58 -2.49
CA LEU A 21 -2.49 -1.10 -1.36
C LEU A 21 -3.16 0.06 -0.63
N TYR A 22 -4.29 -0.19 0.02
CA TYR A 22 -4.98 0.83 0.83
C TYR A 22 -5.58 0.25 2.12
N THR A 23 -5.66 1.02 3.19
CA THR A 23 -6.31 0.57 4.44
C THR A 23 -7.81 0.86 4.46
N GLY A 24 -8.56 0.09 5.24
CA GLY A 24 -9.98 0.32 5.48
C GLY A 24 -10.89 -0.07 4.31
N ALA A 25 -12.17 0.23 4.48
CA ALA A 25 -13.24 -0.26 3.59
C ALA A 25 -13.44 0.58 2.31
N THR A 26 -12.86 1.77 2.24
CA THR A 26 -13.09 2.70 1.13
C THR A 26 -11.96 2.61 0.12
N THR A 27 -12.27 2.09 -1.06
CA THR A 27 -11.35 2.11 -2.21
C THR A 27 -11.06 3.55 -2.65
N PRO A 28 -9.78 3.98 -2.74
CA PRO A 28 -9.44 5.32 -3.20
C PRO A 28 -9.93 5.61 -4.63
N ALA A 29 -10.81 6.60 -4.80
CA ALA A 29 -11.29 7.03 -6.11
C ALA A 29 -10.19 7.78 -6.89
N ALA A 30 -10.37 7.97 -8.20
CA ALA A 30 -9.41 8.73 -9.02
C ALA A 30 -9.13 10.14 -8.46
N ALA A 31 -10.16 10.82 -7.95
CA ALA A 31 -10.05 12.16 -7.38
C ALA A 31 -9.24 12.22 -6.06
N PHE A 32 -8.99 11.08 -5.42
CA PHE A 32 -8.10 10.98 -4.27
C PHE A 32 -6.62 11.19 -4.67
N PHE A 33 -6.29 11.04 -5.94
CA PHE A 33 -4.93 11.20 -6.44
C PHE A 33 -4.83 12.46 -7.31
N GLY A 34 -3.89 13.34 -6.99
CA GLY A 34 -3.59 14.51 -7.80
C GLY A 34 -3.09 14.12 -9.19
N ALA A 35 -3.36 14.98 -10.18
CA ALA A 35 -3.14 14.70 -11.61
C ALA A 35 -1.68 14.40 -12.02
N ALA A 36 -0.68 14.72 -11.18
CA ALA A 36 0.74 14.61 -11.50
C ALA A 36 1.54 13.72 -10.52
N THR A 37 0.87 12.78 -9.86
CA THR A 37 1.48 11.95 -8.82
C THR A 37 2.02 10.61 -9.28
N GLY A 38 1.65 10.17 -10.49
CA GLY A 38 1.98 8.83 -10.97
C GLY A 38 1.13 7.72 -10.32
N TRP A 39 0.26 8.06 -9.38
CA TRP A 39 -0.77 7.13 -8.90
C TRP A 39 -1.81 6.89 -9.98
N THR A 40 -2.32 5.67 -10.04
CA THR A 40 -3.49 5.30 -10.83
C THR A 40 -4.69 5.17 -9.90
N ALA A 41 -5.89 5.46 -10.41
CA ALA A 41 -7.12 5.17 -9.68
C ALA A 41 -7.11 3.71 -9.21
N ALA A 42 -7.64 3.44 -8.01
CA ALA A 42 -7.64 2.11 -7.43
C ALA A 42 -8.62 1.19 -8.18
N GLY A 43 -8.21 0.72 -9.36
CA GLY A 43 -8.86 -0.29 -10.16
C GLY A 43 -8.34 -1.70 -9.83
N ALA A 44 -8.39 -2.62 -10.80
CA ALA A 44 -7.99 -4.01 -10.60
C ALA A 44 -6.52 -4.22 -10.18
N GLY A 45 -5.66 -3.21 -10.34
CA GLY A 45 -4.26 -3.22 -9.91
C GLY A 45 -4.04 -2.89 -8.43
N TRP A 46 -5.10 -2.69 -7.65
CA TRP A 46 -5.03 -2.32 -6.24
C TRP A 46 -5.72 -3.34 -5.33
N ASN A 47 -5.33 -3.38 -4.06
CA ASN A 47 -6.01 -4.20 -3.06
C ASN A 47 -6.11 -3.55 -1.68
N SER A 48 -7.06 -4.03 -0.88
CA SER A 48 -7.17 -3.63 0.52
C SER A 48 -6.08 -4.33 1.33
N LEU A 49 -5.29 -3.59 2.10
CA LEU A 49 -4.30 -4.17 3.02
C LEU A 49 -4.97 -5.04 4.10
N ASP A 50 -6.25 -4.79 4.39
CA ASP A 50 -7.05 -5.55 5.36
C ASP A 50 -7.18 -7.02 4.93
N THR A 51 -7.34 -7.31 3.63
CA THR A 51 -7.42 -8.69 3.11
C THR A 51 -6.08 -9.42 3.20
N HIS A 52 -4.97 -8.68 3.29
CA HIS A 52 -3.63 -9.24 3.51
C HIS A 52 -3.33 -9.50 4.99
N LEU A 53 -3.65 -8.55 5.87
CA LEU A 53 -3.18 -8.54 7.25
C LEU A 53 -4.22 -8.92 8.29
N VAL A 54 -5.52 -8.89 7.97
CA VAL A 54 -6.61 -9.13 8.93
C VAL A 54 -7.33 -10.45 8.64
N THR A 55 -7.75 -10.70 7.39
CA THR A 55 -8.72 -11.78 7.09
C THR A 55 -8.19 -12.95 6.24
N ASN A 56 -6.92 -12.92 5.81
CA ASN A 56 -6.40 -13.85 4.78
C ASN A 56 -7.32 -13.95 3.54
N GLY A 57 -7.83 -12.82 3.06
CA GLY A 57 -8.72 -12.74 1.89
C GLY A 57 -8.06 -13.17 0.57
N HIS A 58 -6.76 -13.43 0.62
CA HIS A 58 -5.90 -13.82 -0.50
C HIS A 58 -5.56 -15.30 -0.52
N THR A 59 -6.12 -16.10 0.39
CA THR A 59 -5.88 -17.55 0.44
C THR A 59 -4.39 -17.90 0.48
N TYR A 60 -3.60 -17.10 1.20
CA TYR A 60 -2.20 -17.43 1.44
C TYR A 60 -2.09 -18.82 2.07
N PRO A 61 -1.00 -19.57 1.80
CA PRO A 61 -0.83 -20.91 2.33
C PRO A 61 -1.06 -20.94 3.84
N ALA A 62 -1.84 -21.91 4.33
CA ALA A 62 -2.05 -22.12 5.76
C ALA A 62 -1.01 -23.06 6.38
N THR A 63 -0.14 -23.65 5.55
CA THR A 63 0.89 -24.62 5.94
C THR A 63 2.22 -24.31 5.23
N GLY A 64 3.31 -24.89 5.73
CA GLY A 64 4.67 -24.62 5.25
C GLY A 64 5.35 -23.42 5.92
N ASP A 65 6.55 -23.11 5.43
CA ASP A 65 7.43 -22.08 6.02
C ASP A 65 7.00 -20.65 5.68
N THR A 66 6.27 -20.46 4.57
CA THR A 66 5.71 -19.17 4.16
C THR A 66 4.19 -19.11 4.34
N LYS A 67 3.71 -19.73 5.42
CA LYS A 67 2.28 -19.73 5.73
C LYS A 67 1.82 -18.42 6.35
N TRP A 68 0.62 -18.01 6.00
CA TRP A 68 -0.07 -16.96 6.73
C TRP A 68 -0.36 -17.45 8.16
N SER A 69 0.27 -16.80 9.13
CA SER A 69 0.32 -17.25 10.53
C SER A 69 -0.75 -16.58 11.41
N GLY A 70 -1.71 -15.90 10.80
CA GLY A 70 -2.86 -15.33 11.48
C GLY A 70 -3.04 -13.84 11.18
N PRO A 71 -4.12 -13.24 11.69
CA PRO A 71 -4.31 -11.80 11.63
C PRO A 71 -3.10 -11.11 12.29
N TYR A 72 -2.38 -10.31 11.52
CA TYR A 72 -1.28 -9.48 12.02
C TYR A 72 -1.76 -8.15 12.60
N ALA A 73 -3.03 -7.84 12.36
CA ALA A 73 -3.76 -6.75 12.99
C ALA A 73 -5.23 -7.17 13.19
N THR A 74 -5.88 -6.59 14.20
CA THR A 74 -7.34 -6.71 14.37
C THR A 74 -8.10 -5.83 13.38
N THR A 75 -7.61 -4.61 13.19
CA THR A 75 -8.12 -3.61 12.24
C THR A 75 -6.97 -2.74 11.78
N LEU A 76 -7.01 -2.26 10.54
CA LEU A 76 -6.09 -1.24 10.07
C LEU A 76 -6.73 0.14 10.20
N PRO A 77 -5.97 1.17 10.63
CA PRO A 77 -6.51 2.50 10.78
C PRO A 77 -6.76 3.16 9.43
N VAL A 78 -7.67 4.13 9.42
CA VAL A 78 -7.76 5.19 8.41
C VAL A 78 -7.01 6.42 8.92
N ASP A 79 -6.74 7.37 8.04
CA ASP A 79 -6.11 8.62 8.42
C ASP A 79 -7.03 9.49 9.32
N PRO A 80 -6.50 10.54 9.96
CA PRO A 80 -7.30 11.40 10.86
C PRO A 80 -8.50 12.10 10.20
N TRP A 81 -8.57 12.13 8.87
CA TRP A 81 -9.67 12.71 8.10
C TRP A 81 -10.63 11.64 7.55
N GLY A 82 -10.49 10.38 8.00
CA GLY A 82 -11.37 9.28 7.65
C GLY A 82 -11.11 8.67 6.27
N ARG A 83 -9.94 8.93 5.67
CA ARG A 83 -9.55 8.44 4.34
C ARG A 83 -8.55 7.29 4.47
N PRO A 84 -8.47 6.39 3.48
CA PRO A 84 -7.51 5.30 3.52
C PRO A 84 -6.06 5.82 3.53
N TYR A 85 -5.17 5.13 4.24
CA TYR A 85 -3.74 5.22 3.92
C TYR A 85 -3.48 4.45 2.62
N VAL A 86 -2.59 4.94 1.77
CA VAL A 86 -2.20 4.28 0.51
C VAL A 86 -0.71 3.93 0.45
N ILE A 87 -0.38 2.84 -0.25
CA ILE A 87 0.97 2.32 -0.38
C ILE A 87 1.27 2.06 -1.86
N ASN A 88 2.39 2.57 -2.36
CA ASN A 88 2.90 2.29 -3.72
C ASN A 88 3.64 0.95 -3.74
N ALA A 89 2.88 -0.13 -3.57
CA ALA A 89 3.41 -1.45 -3.31
C ALA A 89 4.19 -2.06 -4.48
N LEU A 90 4.06 -1.54 -5.70
CA LEU A 90 4.93 -1.90 -6.83
C LEU A 90 6.41 -1.60 -6.53
N ASN A 91 6.69 -0.55 -5.74
CA ASN A 91 8.05 -0.08 -5.52
C ASN A 91 8.84 -0.97 -4.56
N PHE A 92 8.19 -1.92 -3.87
CA PHE A 92 8.87 -2.95 -3.09
C PHE A 92 9.85 -3.79 -3.92
N THR A 93 9.55 -3.98 -5.21
CA THR A 93 10.38 -4.73 -6.17
C THR A 93 11.06 -3.83 -7.19
N SER A 94 11.09 -2.51 -6.97
CA SER A 94 11.74 -1.57 -7.89
C SER A 94 13.24 -1.87 -8.02
N VAL A 95 13.73 -1.84 -9.25
CA VAL A 95 15.15 -2.00 -9.62
C VAL A 95 15.78 -0.69 -10.08
N VAL A 96 15.07 0.44 -9.98
CA VAL A 96 15.57 1.77 -10.32
C VAL A 96 16.71 2.16 -9.36
N VAL A 97 17.69 2.92 -9.85
CA VAL A 97 18.82 3.43 -9.06
C VAL A 97 18.90 4.95 -9.18
N PRO A 98 18.76 5.72 -8.08
CA PRO A 98 18.39 5.26 -6.73
C PRO A 98 16.96 4.67 -6.67
N PRO A 99 16.67 3.75 -5.74
CA PRO A 99 15.35 3.12 -5.66
C PRO A 99 14.30 4.15 -5.28
N ILE A 100 13.17 4.08 -6.00
CA ILE A 100 11.96 4.82 -5.62
C ILE A 100 11.50 4.30 -4.25
N PRO A 101 11.26 5.18 -3.27
CA PRO A 101 10.84 4.79 -1.93
C PRO A 101 9.47 4.13 -1.94
N VAL A 102 9.23 3.27 -0.95
CA VAL A 102 7.88 2.80 -0.62
C VAL A 102 7.34 3.65 0.51
N TRP A 103 6.18 4.25 0.27
CA TRP A 103 5.49 5.11 1.20
C TRP A 103 4.23 4.45 1.76
N VAL A 104 3.91 4.77 3.01
CA VAL A 104 2.56 4.71 3.55
C VAL A 104 2.08 6.14 3.70
N LEU A 105 1.06 6.55 2.93
CA LEU A 105 0.63 7.95 2.80
C LEU A 105 -0.80 8.16 3.27
N SER A 106 -1.00 9.23 4.03
CA SER A 106 -2.28 9.92 4.14
C SER A 106 -2.28 11.10 3.18
N ALA A 107 -3.42 11.35 2.55
CA ALA A 107 -3.66 12.48 1.65
C ALA A 107 -3.81 13.84 2.35
N GLY A 108 -3.46 13.90 3.64
CA GLY A 108 -3.52 15.12 4.43
C GLY A 108 -4.93 15.69 4.60
N PRO A 109 -5.02 16.90 5.20
CA PRO A 109 -6.26 17.66 5.30
C PRO A 109 -7.01 17.82 3.98
N ASN A 110 -6.30 18.16 2.89
CA ASN A 110 -6.94 18.49 1.62
C ASN A 110 -7.58 17.27 0.93
N GLY A 111 -7.12 16.05 1.25
CA GLY A 111 -7.72 14.80 0.77
C GLY A 111 -7.31 14.36 -0.62
N VAL A 112 -6.23 14.93 -1.15
CA VAL A 112 -5.67 14.62 -2.45
C VAL A 112 -4.21 14.28 -2.27
N VAL A 113 -3.83 13.05 -2.60
CA VAL A 113 -2.42 12.67 -2.60
C VAL A 113 -1.68 13.46 -3.66
N GLU A 114 -0.61 14.13 -3.28
CA GLU A 114 0.23 14.97 -4.14
C GLU A 114 1.66 14.45 -4.25
N THR A 115 2.04 13.53 -3.38
CA THR A 115 3.34 12.84 -3.38
C THR A 115 3.48 12.02 -4.65
N ASN A 116 4.51 12.34 -5.44
CA ASN A 116 4.81 11.63 -6.67
C ASN A 116 5.49 10.28 -6.36
N ILE A 117 4.78 9.18 -6.64
CA ILE A 117 5.27 7.82 -6.38
C ILE A 117 6.21 7.26 -7.44
N ALA A 118 6.37 7.94 -8.57
CA ALA A 118 7.36 7.59 -9.58
C ALA A 118 8.69 8.31 -9.35
N ALA A 119 8.74 9.26 -8.42
CA ALA A 119 9.91 10.07 -8.13
C ALA A 119 10.76 9.45 -7.01
N VAL A 120 12.08 9.59 -7.14
CA VAL A 120 13.01 9.31 -6.04
C VAL A 120 13.02 10.52 -5.09
N THR A 121 11.91 10.73 -4.37
CA THR A 121 11.76 11.80 -3.38
C THR A 121 12.03 11.31 -1.96
N THR A 122 12.55 12.19 -1.10
CA THR A 122 12.69 11.92 0.34
C THR A 122 11.66 12.67 1.18
N VAL A 123 10.82 13.47 0.53
CA VAL A 123 9.78 14.29 1.16
C VAL A 123 8.44 14.03 0.49
N THR A 124 7.37 14.17 1.26
CA THR A 124 6.00 14.12 0.73
C THR A 124 5.68 15.42 -0.01
N GLY A 125 4.69 15.34 -0.92
CA GLY A 125 4.17 16.50 -1.63
C GLY A 125 3.01 17.15 -0.87
N GLY A 126 2.79 18.46 -1.08
CA GLY A 126 1.61 19.15 -0.53
C GLY A 126 1.49 19.05 0.99
N ASP A 127 0.30 18.67 1.46
CA ASP A 127 -0.01 18.42 2.88
C ASP A 127 -0.07 16.92 3.21
N ASP A 128 0.41 16.06 2.31
CA ASP A 128 0.53 14.63 2.54
C ASP A 128 1.43 14.31 3.73
N ILE A 129 1.00 13.29 4.49
CA ILE A 129 1.76 12.75 5.62
C ILE A 129 2.21 11.34 5.27
N GLY A 130 3.53 11.13 5.24
CA GLY A 130 4.13 9.89 4.77
C GLY A 130 5.09 9.25 5.76
N PHE A 131 5.01 7.92 5.86
CA PHE A 131 6.07 7.11 6.46
C PHE A 131 6.80 6.33 5.36
N ARG A 132 8.13 6.42 5.36
CA ARG A 132 8.97 5.70 4.39
C ARG A 132 9.34 4.32 4.92
N VAL A 133 9.00 3.28 4.18
CA VAL A 133 9.28 1.88 4.54
C VAL A 133 10.64 1.41 4.00
N ARG A 134 11.05 1.93 2.84
CA ARG A 134 12.30 1.60 2.13
C ARG A 134 12.81 2.82 1.35
#